data_AF-A0A1M3MRR8-F1
#
_entry.id   AF-A0A1M3MRR8-F1
#
_cell.length_a   1.000
_cell.length_b   1.000
_cell.length_c   1.000
_cell.angle_alpha   90.00
_cell.angle_beta   90.00
_cell.angle_gamma   90.00
#
_symmetry.space_group_name_H-M   'P 1'
#
loop_
_entity.id
_entity.type
_entity.pdbx_description
1 polymer ?
#
loop_
_entity_poly.entity_id
_entity_poly.type
_entity_poly.pdbx_seq_one_letter_code
_entity_poly.pdbx_strand_id
1 'polypeptide(L)'
;MIPFARWFALAALPLAMTTLVGCAAQEEDDEDVSEEGDVTEEQLRKGAAEQWVYNGTMPHLEKPAITVSLTAHTARVTGYVPEGWNQPLPYYADTLVENGRTKVAIVYPIATGASVNSQGTSYSISRVSPWVPTNSAAAWGGFPFIPYNRGIAFHGPITASDGEWKLVRGPVSHGCNRMQGEHVTELAHLIGVDMTTTVHRGDAATGFDVPVTVIRKPDEWKGQQVDVNYPAQRGVARPTGPNVKMFPSWTADKLAAFVCPLNKGELKGARTIPANYCSRRYQNAFDPAIGPR
;
A
#
# COMPACT_ATOMS: atom_id res chain seq x y z
N MET A 1 -51.21 55.06 -20.73
CA MET A 1 -51.14 53.68 -20.22
C MET A 1 -50.17 52.92 -21.10
N ILE A 2 -48.98 52.63 -20.60
CA ILE A 2 -47.86 52.03 -21.33
C ILE A 2 -47.45 50.79 -20.52
N PRO A 3 -47.33 49.60 -21.11
CA PRO A 3 -46.84 48.44 -20.38
C PRO A 3 -45.31 48.41 -20.42
N PHE A 4 -44.68 48.35 -19.25
CA PHE A 4 -43.26 48.02 -19.13
C PHE A 4 -43.11 46.51 -18.87
N ALA A 5 -42.52 45.82 -19.84
CA ALA A 5 -42.13 44.42 -19.73
C ALA A 5 -40.94 44.28 -18.76
N ARG A 6 -41.07 43.39 -17.77
CA ARG A 6 -39.94 42.93 -16.93
C ARG A 6 -39.31 41.70 -17.56
N TRP A 7 -38.05 41.83 -17.98
CA TRP A 7 -37.20 40.72 -18.39
C TRP A 7 -36.57 40.08 -17.15
N PHE A 8 -36.77 38.78 -16.95
CA PHE A 8 -35.94 37.96 -16.07
C PHE A 8 -34.84 37.32 -16.92
N ALA A 9 -33.60 37.74 -16.71
CA ALA A 9 -32.43 37.03 -17.23
C ALA A 9 -32.12 35.85 -16.29
N LEU A 10 -32.37 34.62 -16.75
CA LEU A 10 -31.79 33.43 -16.12
C LEU A 10 -30.31 33.36 -16.51
N ALA A 11 -29.42 33.60 -15.55
CA ALA A 11 -28.01 33.22 -15.68
C ALA A 11 -27.88 31.72 -15.40
N ALA A 12 -27.72 30.92 -16.45
CA ALA A 12 -27.34 29.52 -16.33
C ALA A 12 -25.85 29.43 -15.97
N LEU A 13 -25.53 29.02 -14.74
CA LEU A 13 -24.18 28.54 -14.41
C LEU A 13 -23.96 27.17 -15.07
N PRO A 14 -22.89 26.96 -15.86
CA PRO A 14 -22.49 25.63 -16.24
C PRO A 14 -21.90 24.92 -15.02
N LEU A 15 -22.57 23.84 -14.59
CA LEU A 15 -22.06 22.89 -13.61
C LEU A 15 -20.87 22.16 -14.25
N ALA A 16 -19.65 22.64 -14.00
CA ALA A 16 -18.44 21.98 -14.44
C ALA A 16 -18.29 20.64 -13.69
N MET A 17 -18.73 19.54 -14.31
CA MET A 17 -18.36 18.19 -13.91
C MET A 17 -16.86 18.01 -14.16
N THR A 18 -16.05 18.22 -13.14
CA THR A 18 -14.66 17.79 -13.13
C THR A 18 -14.62 16.29 -12.85
N THR A 19 -14.46 15.49 -13.90
CA THR A 19 -14.21 14.06 -13.81
C THR A 19 -12.82 13.83 -13.23
N LEU A 20 -12.76 13.49 -11.94
CA LEU A 20 -11.54 13.13 -11.23
C LEU A 20 -11.16 11.67 -11.56
N VAL A 21 -10.33 11.51 -12.60
CA VAL A 21 -9.70 10.23 -12.98
C VAL A 21 -8.43 10.05 -12.16
N GLY A 22 -8.56 9.62 -10.89
CA GLY A 22 -7.44 9.55 -9.95
C GLY A 22 -6.69 8.21 -9.92
N CYS A 23 -7.39 7.07 -10.01
CA CYS A 23 -6.77 5.74 -10.03
C CYS A 23 -7.55 4.74 -10.92
N ALA A 24 -8.28 5.22 -11.93
CA ALA A 24 -8.93 4.36 -12.92
C ALA A 24 -7.90 3.95 -13.99
N ALA A 25 -7.88 2.67 -14.37
CA ALA A 25 -7.12 2.18 -15.50
C ALA A 25 -7.73 2.76 -16.78
N GLN A 26 -6.96 3.58 -17.51
CA GLN A 26 -7.31 3.99 -18.86
C GLN A 26 -6.62 3.01 -19.81
N GLU A 27 -7.39 2.38 -20.70
CA GLU A 27 -6.88 1.57 -21.81
C GLU A 27 -6.21 2.53 -22.81
N GLU A 28 -4.92 2.33 -23.05
CA GLU A 28 -4.25 2.84 -24.24
C GLU A 28 -3.69 1.62 -24.98
N ASP A 29 -4.23 1.40 -26.18
CA ASP A 29 -3.70 0.49 -27.18
C ASP A 29 -2.28 0.97 -27.56
N ASP A 30 -1.26 0.18 -27.24
CA ASP A 30 0.03 0.25 -27.92
C ASP A 30 0.42 -1.17 -28.36
N GLU A 31 0.52 -1.32 -29.67
CA GLU A 31 0.91 -2.55 -30.38
C GLU A 31 2.42 -2.83 -30.24
N ASP A 32 2.72 -4.13 -30.15
CA ASP A 32 4.00 -4.84 -30.35
C ASP A 32 5.17 -4.59 -29.37
N VAL A 33 5.59 -5.66 -28.66
CA VAL A 33 6.81 -6.44 -29.00
C VAL A 33 6.92 -7.74 -28.16
N SER A 34 7.17 -8.82 -28.90
CA SER A 34 7.75 -10.14 -28.58
C SER A 34 6.95 -11.21 -27.82
N GLU A 35 6.63 -12.25 -28.58
CA GLU A 35 6.23 -13.60 -28.18
C GLU A 35 7.34 -14.33 -27.40
N GLU A 36 7.13 -14.61 -26.12
CA GLU A 36 7.42 -15.90 -25.47
C GLU A 36 6.56 -16.01 -24.19
N GLY A 37 5.41 -16.68 -24.28
CA GLY A 37 4.70 -17.26 -23.13
C GLY A 37 4.28 -16.36 -21.96
N ASP A 38 4.16 -15.05 -22.15
CA ASP A 38 3.85 -14.11 -21.06
C ASP A 38 2.39 -14.21 -20.58
N VAL A 39 2.21 -14.28 -19.25
CA VAL A 39 0.88 -14.22 -18.61
C VAL A 39 0.36 -12.79 -18.71
N THR A 40 -0.76 -12.57 -19.40
CA THR A 40 -1.27 -11.22 -19.69
C THR A 40 -1.86 -10.53 -18.44
N GLU A 41 -1.89 -9.20 -18.39
CA GLU A 41 -2.63 -8.45 -17.34
C GLU A 41 -4.08 -8.95 -17.21
N GLU A 42 -4.70 -9.38 -18.31
CA GLU A 42 -6.04 -9.94 -18.33
C GLU A 42 -6.14 -11.30 -17.60
N GLN A 43 -5.10 -12.14 -17.66
CA GLN A 43 -5.05 -13.40 -16.93
C GLN A 43 -4.86 -13.18 -15.42
N LEU A 44 -4.08 -12.17 -15.02
CA LEU A 44 -3.97 -11.76 -13.61
C LEU A 44 -5.25 -11.09 -13.10
N ARG A 45 -5.98 -10.36 -13.96
CA ARG A 45 -7.33 -9.84 -13.66
C ARG A 45 -8.35 -10.97 -13.40
N LYS A 46 -8.22 -12.11 -14.07
CA LYS A 46 -9.12 -13.26 -13.90
C LYS A 46 -8.81 -14.11 -12.65
N GLY A 47 -7.60 -14.02 -12.10
CA GLY A 47 -7.13 -14.90 -11.01
C GLY A 47 -7.32 -14.39 -9.58
N ALA A 48 -7.31 -13.08 -9.34
CA ALA A 48 -7.15 -12.56 -7.98
C ALA A 48 -8.47 -12.11 -7.32
N ALA A 49 -9.38 -13.05 -7.06
CA ALA A 49 -10.50 -12.85 -6.12
C ALA A 49 -10.10 -13.13 -4.66
N GLU A 50 -8.83 -13.47 -4.44
CA GLU A 50 -8.30 -13.93 -3.18
C GLU A 50 -8.28 -12.80 -2.15
N GLN A 51 -8.73 -13.12 -0.94
CA GLN A 51 -8.51 -12.24 0.21
C GLN A 51 -7.16 -12.60 0.81
N TRP A 52 -6.37 -11.62 1.21
CA TRP A 52 -5.06 -11.85 1.79
C TRP A 52 -5.11 -11.85 3.31
N VAL A 53 -4.33 -12.74 3.92
CA VAL A 53 -4.19 -12.89 5.38
C VAL A 53 -2.81 -12.40 5.78
N TYR A 54 -2.73 -11.59 6.83
CA TYR A 54 -1.49 -11.26 7.50
C TYR A 54 -1.24 -12.23 8.67
N ASN A 55 -0.03 -12.76 8.74
CA ASN A 55 0.45 -13.68 9.77
C ASN A 55 1.88 -13.33 10.22
N GLY A 56 2.35 -12.12 9.87
CA GLY A 56 3.66 -11.62 10.28
C GLY A 56 3.72 -11.27 11.76
N THR A 57 4.90 -10.82 12.20
CA THR A 57 5.20 -10.60 13.62
C THR A 57 4.86 -9.19 14.12
N MET A 58 4.44 -8.27 13.25
CA MET A 58 4.10 -6.93 13.69
C MET A 58 2.68 -6.87 14.28
N PRO A 59 2.48 -6.18 15.42
CA PRO A 59 1.14 -5.85 15.90
C PRO A 59 0.54 -4.66 15.14
N HIS A 60 -0.75 -4.39 15.39
CA HIS A 60 -1.30 -3.05 15.18
C HIS A 60 -0.46 -2.03 15.96
N LEU A 61 -0.11 -0.93 15.31
CA LEU A 61 0.62 0.14 15.95
C LEU A 61 -0.36 1.07 16.67
N GLU A 62 0.04 1.54 17.85
CA GLU A 62 -0.59 2.67 18.50
C GLU A 62 -0.08 3.97 17.86
N LYS A 63 -1.00 4.88 17.54
CA LYS A 63 -0.71 6.17 16.90
C LYS A 63 0.14 6.01 15.62
N PRO A 64 -0.32 5.20 14.65
CA PRO A 64 0.40 5.05 13.40
C PRO A 64 0.48 6.38 12.65
N ALA A 65 1.56 6.60 11.93
CA ALA A 65 1.75 7.74 11.02
C ALA A 65 2.60 7.33 9.83
N ILE A 66 2.29 7.85 8.65
CA ILE A 66 2.99 7.51 7.41
C ILE A 66 3.66 8.76 6.84
N THR A 67 4.94 8.63 6.46
CA THR A 67 5.64 9.64 5.67
C THR A 67 5.95 9.07 4.28
N VAL A 68 5.50 9.76 3.24
CA VAL A 68 5.77 9.41 1.85
C VAL A 68 6.83 10.35 1.30
N SER A 69 7.98 9.81 0.88
CA SER A 69 8.97 10.57 0.12
C SER A 69 8.73 10.35 -1.38
N LEU A 70 8.27 11.39 -2.08
CA LEU A 70 8.14 11.34 -3.55
C LEU A 70 9.50 11.34 -4.26
N THR A 71 10.55 11.81 -3.58
CA THR A 71 11.91 11.86 -4.14
C THR A 71 12.59 10.50 -4.07
N ALA A 72 12.50 9.82 -2.93
CA ALA A 72 13.07 8.49 -2.75
C ALA A 72 12.11 7.37 -3.18
N HIS A 73 10.83 7.65 -3.42
CA HIS A 73 9.79 6.65 -3.65
C HIS A 73 9.76 5.61 -2.52
N THR A 74 9.58 6.11 -1.30
CA THR A 74 9.45 5.31 -0.08
C THR A 74 8.22 5.75 0.72
N ALA A 75 7.64 4.80 1.45
CA ALA A 75 6.65 5.06 2.49
C ALA A 75 7.18 4.53 3.81
N ARG A 76 7.48 5.43 4.76
CA ARG A 76 7.84 5.05 6.13
C ARG A 76 6.60 5.06 6.99
N VAL A 77 6.28 3.94 7.61
CA VAL A 77 5.30 3.88 8.69
C VAL A 77 6.02 3.95 10.03
N THR A 78 5.48 4.73 10.95
CA THR A 78 5.90 4.77 12.35
C THR A 78 4.70 4.61 13.27
N GLY A 79 4.96 4.22 14.50
CA GLY A 79 3.97 4.10 15.57
C GLY A 79 4.59 3.42 16.77
N TYR A 80 3.84 3.30 17.85
CA TYR A 80 4.31 2.56 19.03
C TYR A 80 3.79 1.14 18.96
N VAL A 81 4.60 0.17 19.37
CA VAL A 81 4.06 -1.17 19.65
C VAL A 81 3.14 -1.09 20.88
N PRO A 82 2.13 -1.97 20.98
CA PRO A 82 1.25 -2.02 22.15
C PRO A 82 2.02 -2.17 23.45
N GLU A 83 1.48 -1.59 24.52
CA GLU A 83 2.06 -1.78 25.85
C GLU A 83 2.09 -3.27 26.24
N GLY A 84 3.20 -3.72 26.82
CA GLY A 84 3.40 -5.14 27.17
C GLY A 84 3.76 -6.05 25.99
N TRP A 85 3.93 -5.52 24.77
CA TRP A 85 4.41 -6.31 23.64
C TRP A 85 5.80 -6.90 23.91
N ASN A 86 5.91 -8.23 23.87
CA ASN A 86 7.12 -8.98 24.22
C ASN A 86 7.60 -9.92 23.09
N GLN A 87 6.95 -9.87 21.93
CA GLN A 87 7.34 -10.69 20.78
C GLN A 87 8.47 -10.00 19.99
N PRO A 88 9.37 -10.77 19.36
CA PRO A 88 10.43 -10.21 18.54
C PRO A 88 9.85 -9.44 17.35
N LEU A 89 10.41 -8.27 17.09
CA LEU A 89 10.10 -7.47 15.90
C LEU A 89 10.89 -8.00 14.69
N PRO A 90 10.37 -7.85 13.47
CA PRO A 90 11.04 -8.36 12.29
C PRO A 90 12.32 -7.57 11.97
N TYR A 91 13.27 -8.21 11.30
CA TYR A 91 14.59 -7.66 10.97
C TYR A 91 14.56 -6.35 10.15
N TYR A 92 13.46 -6.08 9.46
CA TYR A 92 13.26 -4.88 8.66
C TYR A 92 12.65 -3.71 9.46
N ALA A 93 12.31 -3.90 10.73
CA ALA A 93 11.84 -2.85 11.63
C ALA A 93 13.00 -2.27 12.44
N ASP A 94 13.11 -0.94 12.45
CA ASP A 94 14.03 -0.23 13.34
C ASP A 94 13.27 0.36 14.53
N THR A 95 13.89 0.39 15.71
CA THR A 95 13.23 0.79 16.96
C THR A 95 13.91 1.95 17.63
N LEU A 96 13.16 2.81 18.32
CA LEU A 96 13.69 3.72 19.32
C LEU A 96 12.77 3.73 20.55
N VAL A 97 13.34 4.05 21.70
CA VAL A 97 12.56 4.25 22.92
C VAL A 97 12.25 5.73 23.05
N GLU A 98 10.97 6.08 23.12
CA GLU A 98 10.48 7.45 23.30
C GLU A 98 9.46 7.43 24.45
N ASN A 99 9.75 8.19 25.51
CA ASN A 99 8.92 8.23 26.73
C ASN A 99 8.62 6.85 27.33
N GLY A 100 9.61 5.95 27.34
CA GLY A 100 9.48 4.59 27.86
C GLY A 100 8.66 3.63 26.97
N ARG A 101 8.16 4.09 25.82
CA ARG A 101 7.45 3.28 24.83
C ARG A 101 8.39 2.94 23.66
N THR A 102 8.27 1.73 23.13
CA THR A 102 9.00 1.33 21.92
C THR A 102 8.27 1.86 20.69
N LYS A 103 8.91 2.79 19.99
CA LYS A 103 8.47 3.31 18.69
C LYS A 103 9.19 2.57 17.58
N VAL A 104 8.46 2.15 16.56
CA VAL A 104 9.00 1.44 15.40
C VAL A 104 8.99 2.34 14.17
N ALA A 105 9.89 2.05 13.25
CA ALA A 105 9.85 2.53 11.88
C ALA A 105 10.06 1.34 10.92
N ILE A 106 9.21 1.26 9.90
CA ILE A 106 9.36 0.35 8.76
C ILE A 106 9.31 1.20 7.50
N VAL A 107 10.16 0.93 6.52
CA VAL A 107 10.21 1.66 5.25
C VAL A 107 9.90 0.70 4.11
N TYR A 108 8.82 0.97 3.39
CA TYR A 108 8.43 0.22 2.21
C TYR A 108 8.89 0.92 0.93
N PRO A 109 9.34 0.16 -0.09
CA PRO A 109 9.44 0.70 -1.43
C PRO A 109 8.04 0.99 -1.96
N ILE A 110 7.88 2.09 -2.69
CA ILE A 110 6.63 2.38 -3.39
C ILE A 110 6.92 2.80 -4.83
N ALA A 111 5.91 2.75 -5.67
CA ALA A 111 5.92 3.43 -6.96
C ALA A 111 4.92 4.58 -6.93
N THR A 112 5.38 5.79 -7.26
CA THR A 112 4.57 7.01 -7.16
C THR A 112 4.02 7.42 -8.53
N GLY A 113 3.25 8.51 -8.55
CA GLY A 113 2.74 9.10 -9.77
C GLY A 113 3.82 9.61 -10.72
N ALA A 114 3.76 9.16 -11.98
CA ALA A 114 4.46 9.76 -13.12
C ALA A 114 3.76 11.04 -13.59
N SER A 115 2.42 11.06 -13.58
CA SER A 115 1.61 12.15 -14.13
C SER A 115 0.96 13.03 -13.05
N VAL A 116 0.21 12.44 -12.11
CA VAL A 116 -0.39 13.18 -10.99
C VAL A 116 0.41 12.90 -9.72
N ASN A 117 0.94 13.94 -9.08
CA ASN A 117 1.63 13.79 -7.80
C ASN A 117 0.84 14.45 -6.68
N SER A 118 0.82 13.82 -5.52
CA SER A 118 0.30 14.46 -4.30
C SER A 118 1.02 15.78 -4.07
N GLN A 119 0.28 16.80 -3.63
CA GLN A 119 0.90 18.00 -3.10
C GLN A 119 1.73 17.61 -1.87
N GLY A 120 2.91 18.21 -1.72
CA GLY A 120 3.76 17.98 -0.55
C GLY A 120 3.12 18.64 0.67
N THR A 121 2.26 17.91 1.36
CA THR A 121 1.45 18.38 2.48
C THR A 121 1.00 17.20 3.35
N SER A 122 0.21 17.49 4.38
CA SER A 122 -0.39 16.47 5.25
C SER A 122 -1.80 16.11 4.81
N TYR A 123 -2.11 14.83 4.91
CA TYR A 123 -3.40 14.21 4.63
C TYR A 123 -3.78 13.27 5.80
N SER A 124 -4.96 12.65 5.74
CA SER A 124 -5.36 11.60 6.68
C SER A 124 -6.08 10.47 5.94
N ILE A 125 -5.73 9.23 6.30
CA ILE A 125 -6.49 8.04 5.91
C ILE A 125 -7.73 7.98 6.81
N SER A 126 -8.89 8.22 6.20
CA SER A 126 -10.20 8.15 6.86
C SER A 126 -10.92 6.83 6.63
N ARG A 127 -10.45 6.04 5.66
CA ARG A 127 -11.08 4.79 5.24
C ARG A 127 -10.05 3.84 4.65
N VAL A 128 -10.20 2.55 4.94
CA VAL A 128 -9.50 1.45 4.26
C VAL A 128 -10.51 0.44 3.76
N SER A 129 -10.36 -0.01 2.52
CA SER A 129 -11.03 -1.19 2.00
C SER A 129 -10.09 -2.39 2.16
N PRO A 130 -10.33 -3.31 3.11
CA PRO A 130 -9.37 -4.37 3.47
C PRO A 130 -9.26 -5.47 2.42
N TRP A 131 -10.27 -5.63 1.57
CA TRP A 131 -10.28 -6.54 0.44
C TRP A 131 -11.05 -5.88 -0.69
N VAL A 132 -10.43 -5.78 -1.86
CA VAL A 132 -11.12 -5.32 -3.07
C VAL A 132 -11.10 -6.44 -4.10
N PRO A 133 -12.25 -7.04 -4.43
CA PRO A 133 -12.32 -8.06 -5.48
C PRO A 133 -11.82 -7.51 -6.80
N THR A 134 -10.96 -8.27 -7.46
CA THR A 134 -10.48 -7.89 -8.80
C THR A 134 -11.64 -7.86 -9.78
N ASN A 135 -11.78 -6.76 -10.51
CA ASN A 135 -12.76 -6.57 -11.57
C ASN A 135 -12.18 -5.66 -12.66
N SER A 136 -12.93 -5.43 -13.75
CA SER A 136 -12.49 -4.62 -14.89
C SER A 136 -12.10 -3.18 -14.51
N ALA A 137 -12.67 -2.63 -13.44
CA ALA A 137 -12.35 -1.29 -12.96
C ALA A 137 -11.25 -1.25 -11.88
N ALA A 138 -10.86 -2.41 -11.31
CA ALA A 138 -9.95 -2.50 -10.18
C ALA A 138 -9.11 -3.79 -10.24
N ALA A 139 -8.00 -3.75 -10.99
CA ALA A 139 -7.03 -4.83 -11.11
C ALA A 139 -6.00 -4.83 -9.96
N TRP A 140 -6.46 -4.89 -8.69
CA TRP A 140 -5.60 -4.71 -7.51
C TRP A 140 -5.21 -6.00 -6.80
N GLY A 141 -5.40 -7.15 -7.45
CA GLY A 141 -4.91 -8.42 -6.93
C GLY A 141 -5.61 -8.92 -5.66
N GLY A 142 -6.77 -8.37 -5.29
CA GLY A 142 -7.42 -8.68 -4.00
C GLY A 142 -6.80 -7.97 -2.79
N PHE A 143 -5.78 -7.13 -2.97
CA PHE A 143 -5.09 -6.45 -1.88
C PHE A 143 -5.91 -5.30 -1.28
N PRO A 144 -5.56 -4.85 -0.05
CA PRO A 144 -6.16 -3.66 0.53
C PRO A 144 -5.99 -2.40 -0.35
N PHE A 145 -7.00 -1.54 -0.31
CA PHE A 145 -6.97 -0.21 -0.92
C PHE A 145 -7.09 0.87 0.17
N ILE A 146 -6.07 1.70 0.31
CA ILE A 146 -5.87 2.63 1.43
C ILE A 146 -5.82 4.07 0.88
N PRO A 147 -6.97 4.72 0.63
CA PRO A 147 -7.00 6.11 0.19
C PRO A 147 -6.58 7.05 1.31
N TYR A 148 -5.75 8.04 0.97
CA TYR A 148 -5.42 9.14 1.88
C TYR A 148 -5.82 10.51 1.32
N ASN A 149 -6.33 10.57 0.09
CA ASN A 149 -7.11 11.70 -0.41
C ASN A 149 -8.08 11.25 -1.53
N ARG A 150 -8.77 12.20 -2.18
CA ARG A 150 -9.80 11.92 -3.21
C ARG A 150 -9.30 11.33 -4.53
N GLY A 151 -8.00 11.09 -4.69
CA GLY A 151 -7.45 10.51 -5.93
C GLY A 151 -6.13 9.76 -5.75
N ILE A 152 -5.68 9.54 -4.52
CA ILE A 152 -4.39 8.92 -4.22
C ILE A 152 -4.54 7.97 -3.05
N ALA A 153 -4.03 6.75 -3.23
CA ALA A 153 -4.11 5.66 -2.28
C ALA A 153 -2.82 4.84 -2.26
N PHE A 154 -2.61 4.08 -1.20
CA PHE A 154 -1.72 2.92 -1.22
C PHE A 154 -2.51 1.69 -1.68
N HIS A 155 -1.96 0.91 -2.60
CA HIS A 155 -2.56 -0.33 -3.07
C HIS A 155 -1.50 -1.28 -3.64
N GLY A 156 -1.87 -2.55 -3.83
CA GLY A 156 -1.00 -3.58 -4.40
C GLY A 156 -0.50 -3.25 -5.82
N PRO A 157 0.48 -4.00 -6.34
CA PRO A 157 1.12 -3.68 -7.61
C PRO A 157 0.18 -4.02 -8.77
N ILE A 158 0.36 -3.34 -9.91
CA ILE A 158 -0.39 -3.61 -11.16
C ILE A 158 0.55 -4.14 -12.26
N THR A 159 1.87 -4.12 -12.04
CA THR A 159 2.82 -4.60 -13.07
C THR A 159 2.97 -6.11 -12.95
N ALA A 160 2.40 -6.79 -13.94
CA ALA A 160 2.66 -8.18 -14.28
C ALA A 160 4.00 -8.28 -15.02
N SER A 161 4.91 -9.13 -14.57
CA SER A 161 6.09 -9.51 -15.35
C SER A 161 6.43 -10.94 -15.03
N ASP A 162 6.56 -11.77 -16.08
CA ASP A 162 6.83 -13.21 -15.98
C ASP A 162 5.76 -13.96 -15.14
N GLY A 163 4.50 -13.52 -15.19
CA GLY A 163 3.41 -14.10 -14.40
C GLY A 163 3.42 -13.77 -12.90
N GLU A 164 4.30 -12.86 -12.44
CA GLU A 164 4.35 -12.38 -11.06
C GLU A 164 4.00 -10.89 -10.96
N TRP A 165 3.34 -10.54 -9.86
CA TRP A 165 3.13 -9.16 -9.45
C TRP A 165 4.45 -8.58 -8.94
N LYS A 166 5.04 -7.61 -9.65
CA LYS A 166 6.31 -6.97 -9.24
C LYS A 166 6.13 -5.47 -9.05
N LEU A 167 6.65 -4.94 -7.94
CA LEU A 167 6.74 -3.50 -7.73
C LEU A 167 7.94 -2.93 -8.49
N VAL A 168 7.68 -1.99 -9.39
CA VAL A 168 8.71 -1.15 -10.00
C VAL A 168 8.82 0.15 -9.21
N ARG A 169 9.84 0.26 -8.35
CA ARG A 169 10.05 1.47 -7.54
C ARG A 169 10.50 2.64 -8.41
N GLY A 170 9.68 3.70 -8.45
CA GLY A 170 9.88 4.88 -9.28
C GLY A 170 8.56 5.58 -9.62
N PRO A 171 8.58 6.61 -10.47
CA PRO A 171 7.38 7.29 -10.94
C PRO A 171 6.73 6.47 -12.08
N VAL A 172 5.79 5.59 -11.76
CA VAL A 172 5.17 4.66 -12.74
C VAL A 172 3.65 4.67 -12.75
N SER A 173 3.02 5.31 -11.77
CA SER A 173 1.56 5.29 -11.64
C SER A 173 0.92 6.55 -12.22
N HIS A 174 -0.41 6.52 -12.38
CA HIS A 174 -1.17 7.73 -12.72
C HIS A 174 -1.31 8.70 -11.54
N GLY A 175 -1.05 8.24 -10.30
CA GLY A 175 -0.98 9.10 -9.12
C GLY A 175 -1.01 8.40 -7.77
N CYS A 176 -1.60 7.21 -7.70
CA CYS A 176 -1.57 6.33 -6.53
C CYS A 176 -0.14 5.86 -6.14
N ASN A 177 0.09 5.49 -4.88
CA ASN A 177 1.32 4.84 -4.43
C ASN A 177 1.17 3.32 -4.53
N ARG A 178 1.73 2.71 -5.57
CA ARG A 178 1.75 1.25 -5.71
C ARG A 178 2.76 0.65 -4.72
N MET A 179 2.42 -0.48 -4.13
CA MET A 179 3.26 -1.23 -3.19
C MET A 179 3.30 -2.69 -3.60
N GLN A 180 4.21 -3.49 -3.06
CA GLN A 180 4.05 -4.95 -3.12
C GLN A 180 2.81 -5.37 -2.34
N GLY A 181 2.19 -6.49 -2.76
CA GLY A 181 0.93 -6.97 -2.20
C GLY A 181 1.03 -7.31 -0.71
N GLU A 182 2.12 -7.97 -0.34
CA GLU A 182 2.46 -8.30 1.04
C GLU A 182 2.74 -7.05 1.89
N HIS A 183 3.34 -6.01 1.31
CA HIS A 183 3.64 -4.77 2.02
C HIS A 183 2.38 -3.95 2.29
N VAL A 184 1.45 -3.86 1.33
CA VAL A 184 0.18 -3.16 1.57
C VAL A 184 -0.73 -3.94 2.51
N THR A 185 -0.64 -5.28 2.51
CA THR A 185 -1.33 -6.14 3.48
C THR A 185 -0.82 -5.92 4.89
N GLU A 186 0.51 -5.90 5.07
CA GLU A 186 1.11 -5.53 6.35
C GLU A 186 0.77 -4.10 6.74
N LEU A 187 0.87 -3.13 5.82
CA LEU A 187 0.54 -1.73 6.10
C LEU A 187 -0.89 -1.57 6.60
N ALA A 188 -1.86 -2.22 5.96
CA ALA A 188 -3.25 -2.22 6.42
C ALA A 188 -3.36 -2.75 7.86
N HIS A 189 -2.64 -3.82 8.18
CA HIS A 189 -2.58 -4.34 9.55
C HIS A 189 -1.99 -3.33 10.53
N LEU A 190 -0.82 -2.78 10.22
CA LEU A 190 -0.13 -1.82 11.10
C LEU A 190 -0.99 -0.62 11.46
N ILE A 191 -1.82 -0.14 10.53
CA ILE A 191 -2.70 1.02 10.72
C ILE A 191 -4.04 0.69 11.41
N GLY A 192 -4.27 -0.57 11.77
CA GLY A 192 -5.39 -0.99 12.63
C GLY A 192 -6.46 -1.85 11.96
N VAL A 193 -6.28 -2.26 10.70
CA VAL A 193 -7.17 -3.25 10.07
C VAL A 193 -6.82 -4.64 10.56
N ASP A 194 -7.79 -5.39 11.09
CA ASP A 194 -7.55 -6.80 11.38
C ASP A 194 -7.44 -7.63 10.09
N MET A 195 -6.21 -7.79 9.61
CA MET A 195 -5.85 -8.67 8.49
C MET A 195 -5.52 -10.10 8.96
N THR A 196 -5.60 -10.40 10.26
CA THR A 196 -5.11 -11.64 10.86
C THR A 196 -6.21 -12.64 11.15
N THR A 197 -7.36 -12.19 11.67
CA THR A 197 -8.43 -13.07 12.13
C THR A 197 -9.77 -12.85 11.42
N THR A 198 -9.94 -11.74 10.71
CA THR A 198 -11.22 -11.36 10.11
C THR A 198 -11.33 -11.74 8.63
N VAL A 199 -12.45 -12.36 8.25
CA VAL A 199 -12.84 -12.56 6.85
C VAL A 199 -13.59 -11.32 6.36
N HIS A 200 -13.03 -10.63 5.37
CA HIS A 200 -13.51 -9.34 4.90
C HIS A 200 -14.51 -9.49 3.76
N ARG A 201 -15.42 -8.53 3.63
CA ARG A 201 -16.35 -8.41 2.49
C ARG A 201 -15.84 -7.37 1.51
N GLY A 202 -16.18 -7.50 0.23
CA GLY A 202 -15.62 -6.65 -0.83
C GLY A 202 -16.11 -5.19 -0.77
N ASP A 203 -17.22 -4.96 -0.07
CA ASP A 203 -17.78 -3.66 0.25
C ASP A 203 -17.37 -3.13 1.64
N ALA A 204 -16.57 -3.91 2.39
CA ALA A 204 -16.15 -3.53 3.73
C ALA A 204 -15.28 -2.27 3.69
N ALA A 205 -15.48 -1.43 4.70
CA ALA A 205 -14.75 -0.20 4.89
C ALA A 205 -14.49 -0.04 6.39
N THR A 206 -13.23 0.16 6.77
CA THR A 206 -12.87 0.47 8.16
C THR A 206 -12.36 1.90 8.23
N GLY A 207 -12.91 2.69 9.15
CA GLY A 207 -12.52 4.08 9.35
C GLY A 207 -11.38 4.20 10.37
N PHE A 208 -10.41 5.05 10.06
CA PHE A 208 -9.29 5.38 10.94
C PHE A 208 -9.02 6.88 10.90
N ASP A 209 -8.11 7.35 11.74
CA ASP A 209 -7.50 8.67 11.59
C ASP A 209 -5.98 8.49 11.64
N VAL A 210 -5.40 8.24 10.46
CA VAL A 210 -3.96 7.99 10.33
C VAL A 210 -3.34 9.10 9.49
N PRO A 211 -2.47 9.94 10.07
CA PRO A 211 -1.83 11.02 9.34
C PRO A 211 -0.88 10.47 8.27
N VAL A 212 -0.93 11.09 7.10
CA VAL A 212 -0.02 10.83 5.98
C VAL A 212 0.66 12.14 5.59
N THR A 213 1.97 12.24 5.78
CA THR A 213 2.75 13.40 5.35
C THR A 213 3.46 13.07 4.04
N VAL A 214 3.21 13.85 3.00
CA VAL A 214 3.90 13.74 1.71
C VAL A 214 4.98 14.80 1.62
N ILE A 215 6.21 14.39 1.29
CA ILE A 215 7.36 15.27 1.15
C ILE A 215 8.04 15.11 -0.22
N ARG A 216 8.72 16.17 -0.67
CA ARG A 216 9.49 16.24 -1.93
C ARG A 216 11.00 16.36 -1.66
N LYS A 217 11.45 15.62 -0.66
CA LYS A 217 12.85 15.46 -0.26
C LYS A 217 13.05 14.07 0.35
N PRO A 218 14.30 13.59 0.55
CA PRO A 218 14.54 12.41 1.36
C PRO A 218 13.87 12.54 2.73
N ASP A 219 13.24 11.45 3.17
CA ASP A 219 12.69 11.34 4.53
C ASP A 219 13.82 11.07 5.53
N GLU A 220 13.58 11.32 6.81
CA GLU A 220 14.55 11.18 7.87
C GLU A 220 14.02 10.38 9.06
N TRP A 221 14.88 9.54 9.63
CA TRP A 221 14.64 8.80 10.85
C TRP A 221 15.90 8.81 11.70
N LYS A 222 15.77 9.18 12.98
CA LYS A 222 16.91 9.34 13.90
C LYS A 222 18.03 10.25 13.36
N GLY A 223 17.66 11.30 12.60
CA GLY A 223 18.60 12.24 11.98
C GLY A 223 19.36 11.70 10.76
N GLN A 224 19.02 10.50 10.29
CA GLN A 224 19.60 9.90 9.09
C GLN A 224 18.58 9.91 7.95
N GLN A 225 19.04 10.17 6.72
CA GLN A 225 18.17 10.02 5.55
C GLN A 225 17.80 8.56 5.38
N VAL A 226 16.54 8.25 5.12
CA VAL A 226 16.07 6.88 4.99
C VAL A 226 15.96 6.45 3.54
N ASP A 227 16.34 5.21 3.30
CA ASP A 227 16.12 4.51 2.05
C ASP A 227 15.84 3.03 2.37
N VAL A 228 15.35 2.29 1.39
CA VAL A 228 15.01 0.87 1.50
C VAL A 228 15.85 0.06 0.52
N ASN A 229 16.33 -1.10 0.96
CA ASN A 229 17.11 -2.03 0.17
C ASN A 229 16.21 -2.78 -0.82
N TYR A 230 15.77 -2.05 -1.84
CA TYR A 230 14.93 -2.52 -2.93
C TYR A 230 15.36 -1.82 -4.24
N PRO A 231 15.48 -2.55 -5.36
CA PRO A 231 15.85 -1.96 -6.65
C PRO A 231 14.94 -0.80 -7.05
N ALA A 232 15.50 0.22 -7.71
CA ALA A 232 14.76 1.39 -8.18
C ALA A 232 15.06 1.64 -9.66
N GLN A 233 14.10 2.25 -10.37
CA GLN A 233 14.32 2.70 -11.74
C GLN A 233 15.51 3.65 -11.85
N ARG A 234 16.16 3.63 -13.02
CA ARG A 234 17.20 4.59 -13.36
C ARG A 234 16.62 6.01 -13.30
N GLY A 235 17.24 6.88 -12.50
CA GLY A 235 16.79 8.27 -12.32
C GLY A 235 16.07 8.55 -11.01
N VAL A 236 15.73 7.52 -10.22
CA VAL A 236 15.25 7.72 -8.84
C VAL A 236 16.36 8.38 -8.01
N ALA A 237 16.05 9.52 -7.40
CA ALA A 237 16.99 10.30 -6.59
C ALA A 237 17.11 9.72 -5.17
N ARG A 238 17.81 8.59 -5.08
CA ARG A 238 18.09 7.92 -3.80
C ARG A 238 19.01 8.79 -2.93
N PRO A 239 18.80 8.86 -1.61
CA PRO A 239 19.79 9.49 -0.74
C PRO A 239 21.10 8.71 -0.79
N THR A 240 22.23 9.43 -0.77
CA THR A 240 23.57 8.84 -0.86
C THR A 240 24.48 9.39 0.23
N GLY A 241 25.57 8.68 0.53
CA GLY A 241 26.58 9.11 1.50
C GLY A 241 26.46 8.43 2.87
N PRO A 242 27.34 8.80 3.82
CA PRO A 242 27.51 8.09 5.08
C PRO A 242 26.34 8.28 6.07
N ASN A 243 25.48 9.28 5.86
CA ASN A 243 24.34 9.57 6.73
C ASN A 243 23.02 8.93 6.25
N VAL A 244 23.10 7.86 5.46
CA VAL A 244 21.93 7.14 4.96
C VAL A 244 21.70 5.87 5.77
N LYS A 245 20.49 5.72 6.29
CA LYS A 245 20.02 4.48 6.89
C LYS A 245 19.27 3.66 5.85
N MET A 246 19.91 2.57 5.42
CA MET A 246 19.30 1.57 4.55
C MET A 246 18.45 0.60 5.38
N PHE A 247 17.13 0.67 5.24
CA PHE A 247 16.21 -0.32 5.79
C PHE A 247 16.22 -1.58 4.93
N PRO A 248 16.29 -2.79 5.52
CA PRO A 248 16.07 -4.01 4.76
C PRO A 248 14.65 -4.05 4.17
N SER A 249 14.51 -4.63 2.98
CA SER A 249 13.20 -5.01 2.43
C SER A 249 12.99 -6.51 2.61
N TRP A 250 11.74 -6.93 2.63
CA TRP A 250 11.32 -8.33 2.58
C TRP A 250 10.34 -8.54 1.43
N THR A 251 10.12 -9.78 1.05
CA THR A 251 9.22 -10.19 -0.03
C THR A 251 8.57 -11.53 0.33
N ALA A 252 7.41 -11.84 -0.25
CA ALA A 252 6.64 -13.03 0.12
C ALA A 252 7.36 -14.36 -0.20
N ASP A 253 8.27 -14.39 -1.18
CA ASP A 253 9.15 -15.56 -1.45
C ASP A 253 10.08 -15.86 -0.25
N LYS A 254 10.55 -14.82 0.45
CA LYS A 254 11.45 -14.94 1.60
C LYS A 254 10.71 -15.19 2.90
N LEU A 255 9.56 -14.54 3.08
CA LEU A 255 8.71 -14.65 4.28
C LEU A 255 7.32 -15.19 3.91
N ALA A 256 7.27 -16.36 3.27
CA ALA A 256 6.02 -16.92 2.75
C ALA A 256 4.95 -17.19 3.82
N ALA A 257 5.33 -17.33 5.08
CA ALA A 257 4.39 -17.48 6.18
C ALA A 257 3.78 -16.14 6.66
N PHE A 258 4.27 -14.99 6.21
CA PHE A 258 3.80 -13.67 6.67
C PHE A 258 2.53 -13.22 5.98
N VAL A 259 2.38 -13.48 4.68
CA VAL A 259 1.20 -13.12 3.92
C VAL A 259 0.85 -14.25 2.96
N CYS A 260 -0.40 -14.68 2.97
CA CYS A 260 -0.87 -15.75 2.09
C CYS A 260 -2.33 -15.57 1.69
N PRO A 261 -2.78 -16.19 0.59
CA PRO A 261 -4.17 -16.13 0.18
C PRO A 261 -5.06 -16.97 1.09
N LEU A 262 -6.26 -16.45 1.36
CA LEU A 262 -7.31 -17.12 2.12
C LEU A 262 -8.06 -18.12 1.24
N ASN A 263 -7.95 -19.40 1.58
CA ASN A 263 -8.76 -20.47 1.03
C ASN A 263 -10.08 -20.55 1.81
N LYS A 264 -11.14 -19.93 1.27
CA LYS A 264 -12.46 -19.89 1.90
C LYS A 264 -13.06 -21.29 2.12
N GLY A 265 -12.67 -22.29 1.32
CA GLY A 265 -13.13 -23.68 1.49
C GLY A 265 -12.68 -24.30 2.83
N GLU A 266 -11.53 -23.88 3.35
CA GLU A 266 -11.00 -24.39 4.62
C GLU A 266 -11.68 -23.79 5.84
N LEU A 267 -12.41 -22.68 5.67
CA LEU A 267 -13.12 -22.05 6.78
C LEU A 267 -14.36 -22.86 7.20
N LYS A 268 -14.89 -23.77 6.37
CA LYS A 268 -16.05 -24.63 6.69
C LYS A 268 -17.23 -23.86 7.35
N GLY A 269 -17.48 -22.63 6.93
CA GLY A 269 -18.52 -21.75 7.49
C GLY A 269 -18.11 -20.90 8.70
N ALA A 270 -16.89 -21.05 9.21
CA ALA A 270 -16.31 -20.16 10.20
C ALA A 270 -16.19 -18.73 9.65
N ARG A 271 -16.47 -17.75 10.51
CA ARG A 271 -16.36 -16.31 10.19
C ARG A 271 -15.00 -15.73 10.56
N THR A 272 -14.11 -16.55 11.13
CA THR A 272 -12.81 -16.15 11.64
C THR A 272 -11.71 -17.00 11.02
N ILE A 273 -10.60 -16.37 10.70
CA ILE A 273 -9.39 -17.01 10.20
C ILE A 273 -8.67 -17.66 11.40
N PRO A 274 -8.30 -18.95 11.33
CA PRO A 274 -7.55 -19.62 12.40
C PRO A 274 -6.19 -18.96 12.67
N ALA A 275 -5.73 -18.97 13.92
CA ALA A 275 -4.38 -18.53 14.25
C ALA A 275 -3.31 -19.33 13.47
N ASN A 276 -2.19 -18.69 13.12
CA ASN A 276 -1.09 -19.28 12.35
C ASN A 276 -1.53 -19.82 10.97
N TYR A 277 -2.57 -19.24 10.36
CA TYR A 277 -3.16 -19.75 9.11
C TYR A 277 -2.12 -19.90 8.00
N CYS A 278 -1.30 -18.88 7.75
CA CYS A 278 -0.27 -18.94 6.71
C CYS A 278 0.88 -19.87 7.10
N SER A 279 1.33 -19.83 8.36
CA SER A 279 2.47 -20.63 8.84
C SER A 279 2.21 -22.15 8.87
N ARG A 280 0.94 -22.59 8.74
CA ARG A 280 0.59 -24.00 8.56
C ARG A 280 0.84 -24.52 7.14
N ARG A 281 0.86 -23.62 6.14
CA ARG A 281 1.00 -23.98 4.72
C ARG A 281 2.36 -23.59 4.16
N TYR A 282 2.96 -22.53 4.70
CA TYR A 282 4.17 -21.95 4.17
C TYR A 282 5.23 -21.85 5.26
N GLN A 283 6.49 -21.95 4.84
CA GLN A 283 7.65 -21.78 5.70
C GLN A 283 8.44 -20.57 5.22
N ASN A 284 8.97 -19.79 6.17
CA ASN A 284 9.88 -18.70 5.84
C ASN A 284 11.25 -19.27 5.45
N ALA A 285 11.95 -18.60 4.53
CA ALA A 285 13.30 -18.97 4.13
C ALA A 285 14.33 -18.76 5.26
N PHE A 286 14.03 -17.88 6.22
CA PHE A 286 14.86 -17.58 7.37
C PHE A 286 14.02 -17.10 8.57
N ASP A 287 14.66 -16.98 9.72
CA ASP A 287 14.05 -16.43 10.93
C ASP A 287 13.69 -14.95 10.72
N PRO A 288 12.40 -14.55 10.83
CA PRO A 288 11.99 -13.18 10.59
C PRO A 288 12.57 -12.14 11.56
N ALA A 289 12.99 -12.54 12.76
CA ALA A 289 13.61 -11.63 13.72
C ALA A 289 15.09 -11.35 13.39
N ILE A 290 15.75 -12.30 12.71
CA ILE A 290 17.18 -12.23 12.39
C ILE A 290 17.40 -11.74 10.97
N GLY A 291 16.54 -12.13 10.04
CA GLY A 291 16.71 -11.86 8.62
C GLY A 291 17.66 -12.85 7.91
N PRO A 292 17.97 -12.61 6.63
CA PRO A 292 18.92 -13.43 5.88
C PRO A 292 20.33 -13.28 6.48
N ARG A 293 21.06 -14.40 6.60
CA ARG A 293 22.46 -14.45 7.05
C ARG A 293 23.42 -14.58 5.87
#